data_AF-A0A9D7J076-F1
#
_entry.id   AF-A0A9D7J076-F1
#
_cell.length_a   1.000
_cell.length_b   1.000
_cell.length_c   1.000
_cell.angle_alpha   90.00
_cell.angle_beta   90.00
_cell.angle_gamma   90.00
#
_symmetry.space_group_name_H-M   'P 1'
#
loop_
_entity.id
_entity.type
_entity.pdbx_description
1 polymer ?
#
loop_
_entity_poly.entity_id
_entity_poly.type
_entity_poly.pdbx_seq_one_letter_code
_entity_poly.pdbx_strand_id
1 'polypeptide(L)'
;MTTNLRLLFEMIWQPMKAIRQLRDRAPVGFLVFSAWLMTVVYSLIALPMISYAQRGGRRRYASSQLYEGVVAGAIQLWAGSVFRAAMAALMIVLFIAVVYVPVTILIANAIERRGSYSLVIREEYAPTLSCALASLAISLLVTLIPAGLISWQSAWLASDAVIGYFVLLIVIPLPVFAVLMTLSIGIIFGTGWIAALVTALISMLSLIGMPLLMQAATVICASPFMLLMLLFLLRDRIDDFMGSARSRQSFKQNLEAATLNPADASAHYNLGLLYQKRGDWRAATESFARAVAIDDGETDAHYQLGRIAREQGNLGEAVSHFEKVVQQDPALSHHEIWRETAIVYYLAKQYPDALAMLDKFLGERPSDAEGHYWRGMTLENIDRKAEAVDEMKACVESVKTAPAYLYRTQRQWLHKAQAFLRER
;
A
#
# COMPACT_ATOMS: atom_id res chain seq x y z
N MET A 1 8.98 16.02 10.03
CA MET A 1 9.85 16.47 8.91
C MET A 1 11.32 16.23 9.18
N THR A 2 11.85 16.58 10.35
CA THR A 2 13.27 16.39 10.74
C THR A 2 13.76 14.94 10.62
N THR A 3 12.92 13.98 11.00
CA THR A 3 13.24 12.54 10.92
C THR A 3 13.39 12.04 9.48
N ASN A 4 12.62 12.58 8.54
CA ASN A 4 12.65 12.13 7.13
C ASN A 4 13.79 12.76 6.34
N LEU A 5 14.13 14.03 6.63
CA LEU A 5 15.32 14.67 6.07
C LEU A 5 16.61 13.96 6.51
N ARG A 6 16.65 13.53 7.77
CA ARG A 6 17.75 12.73 8.30
C ARG A 6 17.96 11.43 7.51
N LEU A 7 16.89 10.79 7.01
CA LEU A 7 17.02 9.57 6.19
C LEU A 7 17.78 9.81 4.88
N LEU A 8 17.51 10.93 4.20
CA LEU A 8 18.21 11.29 2.96
C LEU A 8 19.70 11.57 3.21
N PHE A 9 20.01 12.25 4.33
CA PHE A 9 21.40 12.50 4.72
C PHE A 9 22.12 11.20 5.14
N GLU A 10 21.46 10.35 5.93
CA GLU A 10 21.98 9.03 6.32
C GLU A 10 22.23 8.15 5.11
N MET A 11 21.49 8.32 4.01
CA MET A 11 21.70 7.51 2.81
C MET A 11 23.00 7.85 2.05
N ILE A 12 23.58 9.04 2.27
CA ILE A 12 24.90 9.42 1.74
C ILE A 12 26.03 8.74 2.55
N TRP A 13 25.93 8.75 3.88
CA TRP A 13 27.01 8.29 4.77
C TRP A 13 26.86 6.83 5.23
N GLN A 14 25.62 6.35 5.39
CA GLN A 14 25.24 5.02 5.86
C GLN A 14 24.10 4.43 5.00
N PRO A 15 24.35 4.19 3.70
CA PRO A 15 23.30 3.81 2.73
C PRO A 15 22.53 2.56 3.17
N MET A 16 23.19 1.52 3.68
CA MET A 16 22.51 0.29 4.10
C MET A 16 21.55 0.51 5.28
N LYS A 17 21.93 1.35 6.25
CA LYS A 17 21.09 1.65 7.41
C LYS A 17 19.88 2.48 6.99
N ALA A 18 20.10 3.47 6.13
CA ALA A 18 19.04 4.31 5.60
C ALA A 18 18.03 3.50 4.75
N ILE A 19 18.52 2.63 3.86
CA ILE A 19 17.65 1.77 3.03
C ILE A 19 16.79 0.84 3.89
N ARG A 20 17.33 0.26 4.97
CA ARG A 20 16.52 -0.55 5.91
C ARG A 20 15.41 0.29 6.56
N GLN A 21 15.74 1.51 7.01
CA GLN A 21 14.74 2.42 7.58
C GLN A 21 13.68 2.86 6.55
N LEU A 22 14.09 3.09 5.30
CA LEU A 22 13.20 3.42 4.18
C LEU A 22 12.28 2.26 3.81
N ARG A 23 12.81 1.03 3.81
CA ARG A 23 12.04 -0.20 3.59
C ARG A 23 10.98 -0.39 4.69
N ASP A 24 11.34 -0.12 5.94
CA ASP A 24 10.46 -0.35 7.08
C ASP A 24 9.38 0.74 7.22
N ARG A 25 9.71 2.01 6.97
CA ARG A 25 8.79 3.16 7.13
C ARG A 25 8.03 3.54 5.86
N ALA A 26 8.63 3.30 4.70
CA ALA A 26 8.16 3.70 3.36
C ALA A 26 7.41 5.06 3.32
N PRO A 27 8.07 6.20 3.66
CA PRO A 27 7.44 7.52 3.68
C PRO A 27 7.28 8.08 2.26
N VAL A 28 6.50 7.40 1.41
CA VAL A 28 6.38 7.69 -0.02
C VAL A 28 6.01 9.15 -0.29
N GLY A 29 5.05 9.72 0.45
CA GLY A 29 4.64 11.12 0.25
C GLY A 29 5.77 12.13 0.40
N PHE A 30 6.62 11.96 1.42
CA PHE A 30 7.80 12.81 1.60
C PHE A 30 8.82 12.61 0.48
N LEU A 31 9.03 11.36 0.05
CA LEU A 31 10.03 11.01 -0.96
C LEU A 31 9.61 11.42 -2.37
N VAL A 32 8.32 11.36 -2.68
CA VAL A 32 7.73 11.93 -3.89
C VAL A 32 8.02 13.42 -3.95
N PHE A 33 7.73 14.15 -2.88
CA PHE A 33 8.00 15.59 -2.82
C PHE A 33 9.50 15.90 -2.93
N SER A 34 10.37 15.17 -2.21
CA SER A 34 11.80 15.42 -2.26
C SER A 34 12.41 15.09 -3.62
N ALA A 35 12.02 13.97 -4.23
CA ALA A 35 12.49 13.58 -5.56
C ALA A 35 12.00 14.56 -6.62
N TRP A 36 10.74 14.98 -6.54
CA TRP A 36 10.19 16.02 -7.41
C TRP A 36 10.97 17.33 -7.26
N LEU A 37 11.14 17.84 -6.04
CA LEU A 37 11.85 19.07 -5.76
C LEU A 37 13.30 19.03 -6.28
N MET A 38 14.03 17.94 -6.01
CA MET A 38 15.41 17.78 -6.49
C MET A 38 15.47 17.72 -8.01
N THR A 39 14.48 17.10 -8.66
CA THR A 39 14.40 17.05 -10.13
C THR A 39 14.07 18.41 -10.73
N VAL A 40 13.24 19.22 -10.07
CA VAL A 40 12.97 20.62 -10.48
C VAL A 40 14.24 21.44 -10.36
N VAL A 41 14.91 21.41 -9.21
CA VAL A 41 16.16 22.14 -8.98
C VAL A 41 17.24 21.72 -9.98
N TYR A 42 17.40 20.41 -10.18
CA TYR A 42 18.31 19.87 -11.18
C TYR A 42 17.98 20.37 -12.59
N SER A 43 16.71 20.35 -12.98
CA SER A 43 16.26 20.81 -14.29
C SER A 43 16.50 22.32 -14.47
N LEU A 44 16.27 23.14 -13.44
CA LEU A 44 16.51 24.58 -13.48
C LEU A 44 17.99 24.96 -13.59
N ILE A 45 18.89 24.14 -13.05
CA ILE A 45 20.33 24.39 -13.11
C ILE A 45 20.94 23.76 -14.38
N ALA A 46 20.52 22.54 -14.73
CA ALA A 46 21.07 21.78 -15.84
C ALA A 46 20.55 22.24 -17.21
N LEU A 47 19.26 22.55 -17.38
CA LEU A 47 18.71 22.92 -18.70
C LEU A 47 19.33 24.19 -19.29
N PRO A 48 19.53 25.30 -18.53
CA PRO A 48 20.21 26.47 -19.04
C PRO A 48 21.65 26.18 -19.47
N MET A 49 22.37 25.36 -18.68
CA MET A 49 23.72 24.88 -18.99
C MET A 49 23.76 24.08 -20.29
N ILE A 50 22.84 23.14 -20.48
CA ILE A 50 22.72 22.34 -21.72
C ILE A 50 22.49 23.27 -22.91
N SER A 51 21.60 24.25 -22.76
CA SER A 51 21.30 25.22 -23.83
C SER A 51 22.47 26.16 -24.15
N TYR A 52 23.34 26.40 -23.17
CA TYR A 52 24.55 27.22 -23.32
C TYR A 52 25.66 26.44 -24.03
N ALA A 53 25.87 25.17 -23.66
CA ALA A 53 26.82 24.26 -24.29
C ALA A 53 26.49 24.04 -25.77
N GLN A 54 25.22 23.77 -26.10
CA GLN A 54 24.76 23.57 -27.48
C GLN A 54 24.93 24.81 -28.37
N ARG A 55 24.96 26.01 -27.78
CA ARG A 55 25.15 27.28 -28.49
C ARG A 55 26.61 27.72 -28.60
N GLY A 56 27.56 26.87 -28.22
CA GLY A 56 29.00 27.11 -28.40
C GLY A 56 29.52 28.33 -27.63
N GLY A 57 28.95 28.65 -26.46
CA GLY A 57 29.44 29.70 -25.57
C GLY A 57 29.28 31.15 -26.06
N ARG A 58 28.59 31.42 -27.18
CA ARG A 58 28.38 32.79 -27.65
C ARG A 58 27.22 33.48 -26.91
N ARG A 59 27.54 34.33 -25.94
CA ARG A 59 26.61 35.38 -25.47
C ARG A 59 26.32 36.32 -26.65
N ARG A 60 25.09 36.32 -27.19
CA ARG A 60 24.53 37.57 -27.70
C ARG A 60 24.13 38.39 -26.49
N TYR A 61 25.03 39.25 -26.01
CA TYR A 61 24.61 40.46 -25.34
C TYR A 61 23.85 41.28 -26.39
N ALA A 62 22.52 41.11 -26.46
CA ALA A 62 21.68 42.16 -27.00
C ALA A 62 21.69 43.26 -25.93
N SER A 63 22.61 44.20 -26.10
CA SER A 63 22.69 45.42 -25.31
C SER A 63 21.40 46.23 -25.48
N SER A 64 20.90 46.73 -24.35
CA SER A 64 20.24 48.03 -24.24
C SER A 64 19.09 48.31 -25.22
N GLN A 65 17.89 47.84 -24.92
CA GLN A 65 16.66 48.60 -25.14
C GLN A 65 15.52 47.98 -24.33
N LEU A 66 14.70 48.83 -23.70
CA LEU A 66 13.52 48.54 -22.86
C LEU A 66 13.78 48.17 -21.39
N TYR A 67 14.11 49.18 -20.59
CA TYR A 67 14.25 49.05 -19.13
C TYR A 67 12.91 49.10 -18.34
N GLU A 68 11.74 49.18 -18.98
CA GLU A 68 10.46 49.27 -18.27
C GLU A 68 9.46 48.11 -18.50
N GLY A 69 9.74 47.17 -19.43
CA GLY A 69 8.91 45.98 -19.66
C GLY A 69 9.54 44.65 -19.22
N VAL A 70 10.81 44.66 -18.83
CA VAL A 70 11.64 43.44 -18.67
C VAL A 70 11.36 42.69 -17.38
N VAL A 71 10.89 43.34 -16.31
CA VAL A 71 10.62 42.63 -15.05
C VAL A 71 9.40 41.72 -15.20
N ALA A 72 8.31 42.18 -15.82
CA ALA A 72 7.13 41.35 -16.08
C ALA A 72 7.40 40.23 -17.10
N GLY A 73 8.14 40.53 -18.18
CA GLY A 73 8.54 39.54 -19.19
C GLY A 73 9.55 38.51 -18.67
N ALA A 74 10.51 38.92 -17.83
CA ALA A 74 11.45 38.02 -17.18
C ALA A 74 10.76 37.13 -16.14
N ILE A 75 9.80 37.67 -15.38
CA ILE A 75 8.97 36.89 -14.45
C ILE A 75 8.11 35.87 -15.21
N GLN A 76 7.51 36.24 -16.35
CA GLN A 76 6.73 35.29 -17.17
C GLN A 76 7.60 34.19 -17.80
N LEU A 77 8.79 34.55 -18.30
CA LEU A 77 9.76 33.59 -18.85
C LEU A 77 10.30 32.65 -17.78
N TRP A 78 10.57 33.17 -16.58
CA TRP A 78 11.02 32.40 -15.42
C TRP A 78 9.92 31.52 -14.83
N ALA A 79 8.69 32.04 -14.72
CA ALA A 79 7.53 31.25 -14.33
C ALA A 79 7.25 30.11 -15.34
N GLY A 80 7.38 30.38 -16.64
CA GLY A 80 7.22 29.37 -17.68
C GLY A 80 8.34 28.32 -17.73
N SER A 81 9.57 28.64 -17.31
CA SER A 81 10.65 27.65 -17.18
C SER A 81 10.49 26.80 -15.92
N VAL A 82 10.12 27.42 -14.80
CA VAL A 82 9.81 26.72 -13.53
C VAL A 82 8.62 25.78 -13.71
N PHE A 83 7.55 26.23 -14.37
CA PHE A 83 6.38 25.38 -14.63
C PHE A 83 6.74 24.17 -15.51
N ARG A 84 7.50 24.37 -16.61
CA ARG A 84 7.96 23.26 -17.45
C ARG A 84 8.86 22.28 -16.70
N ALA A 85 9.78 22.78 -15.87
CA ALA A 85 10.64 21.96 -15.03
C ALA A 85 9.83 21.17 -13.98
N ALA A 86 8.85 21.81 -13.34
CA ALA A 86 7.91 21.19 -12.41
C ALA A 86 7.11 20.06 -13.04
N MET A 87 6.60 20.28 -14.25
CA MET A 87 5.85 19.26 -14.99
C MET A 87 6.73 18.11 -15.46
N ALA A 88 7.92 18.39 -16.00
CA ALA A 88 8.87 17.35 -16.36
C ALA A 88 9.26 16.52 -15.14
N ALA A 89 9.57 17.15 -14.01
CA ALA A 89 9.90 16.48 -12.75
C ALA A 89 8.78 15.57 -12.24
N LEU A 90 7.53 16.04 -12.31
CA LEU A 90 6.36 15.24 -11.92
C LEU A 90 6.30 13.96 -12.76
N MET A 91 6.58 14.07 -14.05
CA MET A 91 6.56 12.94 -14.96
C MET A 91 7.72 11.96 -14.75
N ILE A 92 8.89 12.44 -14.33
CA ILE A 92 10.00 11.56 -13.93
C ILE A 92 9.59 10.71 -12.74
N VAL A 93 9.02 11.34 -11.72
CA VAL A 93 8.55 10.67 -10.51
C VAL A 93 7.42 9.69 -10.83
N LEU A 94 6.48 10.07 -11.70
CA LEU A 94 5.41 9.19 -12.14
C LEU A 94 5.94 8.00 -12.96
N PHE A 95 6.91 8.22 -13.84
CA PHE A 95 7.56 7.16 -14.61
C PHE A 95 8.19 6.12 -13.68
N ILE A 96 8.91 6.59 -12.66
CA ILE A 96 9.52 5.71 -11.67
C ILE A 96 8.44 4.88 -10.96
N ALA A 97 7.34 5.52 -10.54
CA ALA A 97 6.25 4.86 -9.85
C ALA A 97 5.49 3.83 -10.71
N VAL A 98 5.19 4.17 -11.96
CA VAL A 98 4.27 3.38 -12.81
C VAL A 98 5.01 2.34 -13.67
N VAL A 99 6.25 2.62 -14.06
CA VAL A 99 7.00 1.77 -15.00
C VAL A 99 8.21 1.13 -14.32
N TYR A 100 9.13 1.95 -13.81
CA TYR A 100 10.40 1.44 -13.29
C TYR A 100 10.19 0.49 -12.11
N VAL A 101 9.42 0.88 -11.10
CA VAL A 101 9.20 0.07 -9.89
C VAL A 101 8.50 -1.26 -10.21
N PRO A 102 7.37 -1.31 -10.93
CA PRO A 102 6.76 -2.60 -11.31
C PRO A 102 7.69 -3.50 -12.11
N VAL A 103 8.48 -2.94 -13.04
CA VAL A 103 9.48 -3.70 -13.80
C VAL A 103 10.57 -4.25 -12.88
N THR A 104 11.07 -3.47 -11.91
CA THR A 104 12.07 -3.96 -10.93
C THR A 104 11.53 -5.12 -10.12
N ILE A 105 10.27 -5.04 -9.65
CA ILE A 105 9.61 -6.10 -8.87
C ILE A 105 9.41 -7.35 -9.73
N LEU A 106 9.01 -7.17 -11.00
CA LEU A 106 8.82 -8.28 -11.93
C LEU A 106 10.12 -9.06 -12.15
N ILE A 107 11.22 -8.35 -12.43
CA ILE A 107 12.53 -8.96 -12.66
C ILE A 107 13.07 -9.61 -11.38
N ALA A 108 12.96 -8.93 -10.24
CA ALA A 108 13.39 -9.48 -8.94
C ALA A 108 12.62 -10.78 -8.62
N ASN A 109 11.30 -10.79 -8.83
CA ASN A 109 10.47 -11.98 -8.60
C ASN A 109 10.79 -13.10 -9.60
N ALA A 110 11.11 -12.78 -10.85
CA ALA A 110 11.49 -13.78 -11.85
C ALA A 110 12.80 -14.50 -11.48
N ILE A 111 13.74 -13.80 -10.86
CA ILE A 111 15.02 -14.36 -10.41
C ILE A 111 14.85 -15.19 -9.14
N GLU A 112 14.07 -14.72 -8.17
CA GLU A 112 13.97 -15.37 -6.85
C GLU A 112 12.82 -16.36 -6.68
N ARG A 113 11.81 -16.33 -7.56
CA ARG A 113 10.61 -17.19 -7.49
C ARG A 113 9.89 -17.13 -6.13
N ARG A 114 9.73 -15.92 -5.55
CA ARG A 114 9.09 -15.71 -4.24
C ARG A 114 7.60 -16.02 -4.20
N GLY A 115 6.89 -15.93 -5.32
CA GLY A 115 5.48 -16.22 -5.40
C GLY A 115 4.77 -15.55 -6.58
N SER A 116 3.44 -15.44 -6.50
CA SER A 116 2.66 -14.73 -7.52
C SER A 116 3.02 -13.26 -7.57
N TYR A 117 3.21 -12.72 -8.79
CA TYR A 117 3.54 -11.31 -9.01
C TYR A 117 2.56 -10.35 -8.32
N SER A 118 1.27 -10.69 -8.29
CA SER A 118 0.24 -9.87 -7.66
C SER A 118 0.40 -9.72 -6.14
N LEU A 119 0.97 -10.73 -5.48
CA LEU A 119 1.26 -10.68 -4.05
C LEU A 119 2.51 -9.85 -3.79
N VAL A 120 3.59 -10.15 -4.53
CA VAL A 120 4.89 -9.47 -4.35
C VAL A 120 4.79 -7.98 -4.62
N ILE A 121 4.03 -7.56 -5.64
CA ILE A 121 3.82 -6.13 -5.91
C ILE A 121 3.02 -5.45 -4.78
N ARG A 122 2.02 -6.09 -4.19
CA ARG A 122 1.27 -5.50 -3.07
C ARG A 122 2.15 -5.30 -1.84
N GLU A 123 3.06 -6.23 -1.59
CA GLU A 123 3.93 -6.20 -0.43
C GLU A 123 5.14 -5.27 -0.62
N GLU A 124 5.82 -5.36 -1.75
CA GLU A 124 7.11 -4.70 -1.97
C GLU A 124 7.04 -3.39 -2.75
N TYR A 125 5.87 -2.95 -3.23
CA TYR A 125 5.77 -1.71 -4.03
C TYR A 125 6.12 -0.44 -3.25
N ALA A 126 5.51 -0.20 -2.08
CA ALA A 126 5.81 0.98 -1.28
C ALA A 126 7.30 1.11 -0.87
N PRO A 127 7.98 0.06 -0.40
CA PRO A 127 9.40 0.15 -0.04
C PRO A 127 10.32 0.28 -1.26
N THR A 128 10.05 -0.42 -2.37
CA THR A 128 10.82 -0.27 -3.61
C THR A 128 10.66 1.13 -4.19
N LEU A 129 9.45 1.68 -4.22
CA LEU A 129 9.18 3.05 -4.64
C LEU A 129 9.90 4.06 -3.76
N SER A 130 9.83 3.90 -2.44
CA SER A 130 10.52 4.77 -1.49
C SER A 130 12.03 4.77 -1.75
N CYS A 131 12.64 3.60 -1.91
CA CYS A 131 14.08 3.49 -2.16
C CYS A 131 14.47 4.03 -3.54
N ALA A 132 13.64 3.83 -4.57
CA ALA A 132 13.88 4.37 -5.90
C ALA A 132 13.82 5.91 -5.91
N LEU A 133 12.82 6.50 -5.26
CA LEU A 133 12.69 7.96 -5.16
C LEU A 133 13.79 8.59 -4.30
N ALA A 134 14.18 7.94 -3.20
CA ALA A 134 15.31 8.38 -2.38
C ALA A 134 16.64 8.30 -3.17
N SER A 135 16.85 7.20 -3.91
CA SER A 135 18.03 7.01 -4.75
C SER A 135 18.10 8.06 -5.85
N LEU A 136 16.96 8.41 -6.47
CA LEU A 136 16.88 9.49 -7.45
C LEU A 136 17.21 10.84 -6.82
N ALA A 137 16.58 11.17 -5.68
CA ALA A 137 16.82 12.44 -5.01
C ALA A 137 18.30 12.65 -4.67
N ILE A 138 18.97 11.59 -4.21
CA ILE A 138 20.38 11.64 -3.82
C ILE A 138 21.31 11.64 -5.01
N SER A 139 21.04 10.84 -6.06
CA SER A 139 21.86 10.87 -7.26
C SER A 139 21.87 12.26 -7.91
N LEU A 140 20.72 12.94 -7.89
CA LEU A 140 20.59 14.33 -8.33
C LEU A 140 21.31 15.30 -7.37
N LEU A 141 21.14 15.15 -6.05
CA LEU A 141 21.80 16.00 -5.05
C LEU A 141 23.33 15.95 -5.14
N VAL A 142 23.90 14.75 -5.24
CA VAL A 142 25.35 14.54 -5.38
C VAL A 142 25.87 15.20 -6.65
N THR A 143 25.07 15.19 -7.72
CA THR A 143 25.41 15.84 -9.00
C THR A 143 25.26 17.36 -8.93
N LEU A 144 24.33 17.86 -8.13
CA LEU A 144 24.06 19.30 -7.96
C LEU A 144 25.19 20.06 -7.25
N ILE A 145 25.93 19.44 -6.34
CA ILE A 145 26.99 20.10 -5.57
C ILE A 145 28.17 20.53 -6.47
N PRO A 146 28.78 19.62 -7.27
CA PRO A 146 29.76 20.01 -8.29
C PRO A 146 29.16 20.99 -9.30
N ALA A 147 27.88 20.80 -9.65
CA ALA A 147 27.22 21.62 -10.64
C ALA A 147 27.12 23.10 -10.22
N GLY A 148 26.71 23.34 -8.97
CA GLY A 148 26.65 24.67 -8.37
C GLY A 148 28.03 25.35 -8.30
N LEU A 149 29.03 24.64 -7.77
CA LEU A 149 30.40 25.17 -7.65
C LEU A 149 30.99 25.58 -9.01
N ILE A 150 30.79 24.75 -10.04
CA ILE A 150 31.33 25.00 -11.37
C ILE A 150 30.52 26.08 -12.09
N SER A 151 29.19 26.13 -11.91
CA SER A 151 28.36 27.20 -12.47
C SER A 151 28.79 28.59 -12.00
N TRP A 152 29.18 28.72 -10.72
CA TRP A 152 29.72 29.96 -10.18
C TRP A 152 31.05 30.35 -10.85
N GLN A 153 31.88 29.37 -11.18
CA GLN A 153 33.16 29.58 -11.87
C GLN A 153 33.01 29.78 -13.38
N SER A 154 31.94 29.28 -14.00
CA SER A 154 31.74 29.20 -15.46
C SER A 154 31.68 30.53 -16.20
N ALA A 155 31.54 31.66 -15.50
CA ALA A 155 31.75 32.99 -16.07
C ALA A 155 33.19 33.19 -16.61
N TRP A 156 34.13 32.33 -16.20
CA TRP A 156 35.56 32.42 -16.50
C TRP A 156 36.11 31.18 -17.22
N LEU A 157 35.29 30.16 -17.54
CA LEU A 157 35.76 28.92 -18.17
C LEU A 157 35.67 28.95 -19.71
N ALA A 158 36.67 28.32 -20.35
CA ALA A 158 36.72 28.09 -21.79
C ALA A 158 35.61 27.14 -22.28
N SER A 159 35.22 27.28 -23.56
CA SER A 159 34.15 26.49 -24.21
C SER A 159 34.32 24.98 -24.08
N ASP A 160 35.55 24.48 -24.03
CA ASP A 160 35.86 23.06 -24.06
C ASP A 160 35.61 22.39 -22.69
N ALA A 161 35.74 23.16 -21.61
CA ALA A 161 35.41 22.70 -20.25
C ALA A 161 33.89 22.56 -20.04
N VAL A 162 33.09 23.30 -20.81
CA VAL A 162 31.62 23.22 -20.77
C VAL A 162 31.12 21.86 -21.31
N ILE A 163 31.81 21.28 -22.30
CA ILE A 163 31.49 19.96 -22.86
C ILE A 163 31.84 18.84 -21.88
N GLY A 164 33.02 18.90 -21.24
CA GLY A 164 33.39 17.93 -20.19
C GLY A 164 32.42 17.95 -19.01
N TYR A 165 31.90 19.13 -18.67
CA TYR A 165 30.89 19.31 -17.62
C TYR A 165 29.50 18.78 -18.01
N PHE A 166 29.12 18.91 -19.29
CA PHE A 166 27.90 18.29 -19.82
C PHE A 166 27.91 16.76 -19.67
N VAL A 167 29.05 16.12 -19.95
CA VAL A 167 29.24 14.69 -19.73
C VAL A 167 29.10 14.37 -18.23
N LEU A 168 29.70 15.18 -17.36
CA LEU A 168 29.66 14.97 -15.91
C LEU A 168 28.23 15.05 -15.32
N LEU A 169 27.41 16.00 -15.76
CA LEU A 169 26.01 16.13 -15.33
C LEU A 169 25.13 14.95 -15.73
N ILE A 170 25.35 14.35 -16.91
CA ILE A 170 24.53 13.24 -17.40
C ILE A 170 25.08 11.88 -16.95
N VAL A 171 26.40 11.75 -16.86
CA VAL A 171 27.09 10.49 -16.59
C VAL A 171 27.18 10.17 -15.11
N ILE A 172 27.22 11.14 -14.18
CA ILE A 172 27.30 10.85 -12.74
C ILE A 172 25.98 10.35 -12.11
N PRO A 173 24.79 10.93 -12.38
CA PRO A 173 23.59 10.54 -11.64
C PRO A 173 23.14 9.11 -11.94
N LEU A 174 23.33 8.61 -13.17
CA LEU A 174 22.96 7.25 -13.56
C LEU A 174 23.69 6.12 -12.79
N PRO A 175 25.04 6.09 -12.71
CA PRO A 175 25.75 5.08 -11.95
C PRO A 175 25.52 5.21 -10.44
N VAL A 176 25.42 6.43 -9.91
CA VAL A 176 25.07 6.62 -8.48
C VAL A 176 23.68 6.04 -8.19
N PHE A 177 22.71 6.32 -9.06
CA PHE A 177 21.38 5.73 -8.98
C PHE A 177 21.42 4.20 -9.09
N ALA A 178 22.19 3.66 -10.03
CA ALA A 178 22.34 2.21 -10.24
C ALA A 178 22.92 1.51 -9.00
N VAL A 179 23.95 2.09 -8.39
CA VAL A 179 24.58 1.56 -7.16
C VAL A 179 23.58 1.57 -6.01
N LEU A 180 22.90 2.71 -5.77
CA LEU A 180 21.91 2.81 -4.69
C LEU A 180 20.72 1.87 -4.90
N MET A 181 20.28 1.69 -6.15
CA MET A 181 19.24 0.73 -6.50
C MET A 181 19.68 -0.72 -6.31
N THR A 182 20.92 -1.05 -6.64
CA THR A 182 21.49 -2.38 -6.39
C THR A 182 21.49 -2.69 -4.89
N LEU A 183 21.93 -1.75 -4.06
CA LEU A 183 21.87 -1.90 -2.60
C LEU A 183 20.42 -2.04 -2.11
N SER A 184 19.50 -1.28 -2.69
CA SER A 184 18.09 -1.28 -2.32
C SER A 184 17.42 -2.62 -2.64
N ILE A 185 17.62 -3.14 -3.84
CA ILE A 185 17.07 -4.43 -4.27
C ILE A 185 17.64 -5.57 -3.41
N GLY A 186 18.94 -5.53 -3.11
CA GLY A 186 19.60 -6.47 -2.19
C GLY A 186 18.92 -6.54 -0.82
N ILE A 187 18.59 -5.39 -0.24
CA ILE A 187 18.01 -5.30 1.10
C ILE A 187 16.50 -5.60 1.10
N ILE A 188 15.76 -5.17 0.08
CA ILE A 188 14.31 -5.38 -0.01
C ILE A 188 14.00 -6.84 -0.28
N PHE A 189 14.64 -7.40 -1.31
CA PHE A 189 14.40 -8.77 -1.76
C PHE A 189 15.37 -9.76 -1.12
N GLY A 190 16.24 -9.37 -0.18
CA GLY A 190 17.19 -10.31 0.43
C GLY A 190 18.05 -11.08 -0.58
N THR A 191 18.25 -10.51 -1.78
CA THR A 191 18.96 -11.13 -2.90
C THR A 191 20.47 -11.11 -2.65
N GLY A 192 21.19 -12.06 -3.24
CA GLY A 192 22.65 -11.94 -3.37
C GLY A 192 23.05 -10.71 -4.20
N TRP A 193 24.21 -10.12 -3.92
CA TRP A 193 24.68 -8.88 -4.58
C TRP A 193 24.69 -8.94 -6.11
N ILE A 194 25.00 -10.11 -6.68
CA ILE A 194 25.02 -10.33 -8.14
C ILE A 194 23.61 -10.28 -8.71
N ALA A 195 22.65 -10.96 -8.08
CA ALA A 195 21.25 -10.95 -8.51
C ALA A 195 20.65 -9.55 -8.39
N ALA A 196 20.97 -8.83 -7.32
CA ALA A 196 20.55 -7.44 -7.15
C ALA A 196 21.11 -6.53 -8.25
N LEU A 197 22.39 -6.68 -8.60
CA LEU A 197 23.06 -5.90 -9.64
C LEU A 197 22.43 -6.17 -11.01
N VAL A 198 22.24 -7.45 -11.37
CA VAL A 198 21.60 -7.84 -12.63
C VAL A 198 20.18 -7.27 -12.71
N THR A 199 19.41 -7.38 -11.63
CA THR A 199 18.05 -6.82 -11.55
C THR A 199 18.08 -5.31 -11.77
N ALA A 200 18.98 -4.58 -11.09
CA ALA A 200 19.11 -3.14 -11.22
C ALA A 200 19.46 -2.72 -12.65
N LEU A 201 20.43 -3.38 -13.29
CA LEU A 201 20.88 -3.08 -14.64
C LEU A 201 19.79 -3.37 -15.69
N ILE A 202 19.11 -4.52 -15.61
CA ILE A 202 18.02 -4.84 -16.53
C ILE A 202 16.87 -3.85 -16.31
N SER A 203 16.55 -3.51 -15.07
CA SER A 203 15.51 -2.52 -14.77
C SER A 203 15.84 -1.14 -15.30
N MET A 204 17.11 -0.75 -15.37
CA MET A 204 17.52 0.52 -15.99
C MET A 204 17.23 0.57 -17.49
N LEU A 205 17.15 -0.56 -18.19
CA LEU A 205 16.74 -0.56 -19.60
C LEU A 205 15.30 -0.02 -19.77
N SER A 206 14.46 -0.13 -18.75
CA SER A 206 13.12 0.48 -18.78
C SER A 206 13.17 2.01 -18.90
N LEU A 207 14.23 2.66 -18.43
CA LEU A 207 14.42 4.11 -18.54
C LEU A 207 14.56 4.57 -20.01
N ILE A 208 14.88 3.66 -20.94
CA ILE A 208 14.91 3.96 -22.38
C ILE A 208 13.52 4.38 -22.90
N GLY A 209 12.43 3.84 -22.31
CA GLY A 209 11.06 4.20 -22.68
C GLY A 209 10.58 5.54 -22.12
N MET A 210 11.38 6.20 -21.28
CA MET A 210 11.02 7.43 -20.59
C MET A 210 10.69 8.61 -21.51
N PRO A 211 11.40 8.86 -22.64
CA PRO A 211 11.06 9.93 -23.57
C PRO A 211 9.67 9.76 -24.20
N LEU A 212 9.24 8.52 -24.45
CA LEU A 212 7.91 8.22 -25.00
C LEU A 212 6.81 8.59 -23.99
N LEU A 213 7.01 8.23 -22.73
CA LEU A 213 6.06 8.56 -21.66
C LEU A 213 6.01 10.08 -21.43
N MET A 214 7.13 10.78 -21.57
CA MET A 214 7.18 12.25 -21.52
C MET A 214 6.36 12.93 -22.62
N GLN A 215 6.30 12.35 -23.83
CA GLN A 215 5.45 12.87 -24.90
C GLN A 215 3.98 12.61 -24.65
N ALA A 216 3.61 11.43 -24.12
CA ALA A 216 2.23 11.15 -23.71
C ALA A 216 1.79 12.03 -22.54
N ALA A 217 2.73 12.37 -21.66
CA ALA A 217 2.49 13.15 -20.46
C ALA A 217 2.07 14.58 -20.72
N THR A 218 2.67 15.23 -21.73
CA THR A 218 2.28 16.59 -22.09
C THR A 218 0.81 16.64 -22.50
N VAL A 219 0.30 15.58 -23.15
CA VAL A 219 -1.12 15.44 -23.51
C VAL A 219 -1.99 15.22 -22.28
N ILE A 220 -1.61 14.28 -21.40
CA ILE A 220 -2.38 13.97 -20.17
C ILE A 220 -2.44 15.18 -19.23
N CYS A 221 -1.33 15.88 -19.06
CA CYS A 221 -1.23 17.02 -18.15
C CYS A 221 -1.80 18.32 -18.73
N ALA A 222 -1.94 18.43 -20.06
CA ALA A 222 -2.55 19.60 -20.69
C ALA A 222 -4.07 19.67 -20.43
N SER A 223 -4.70 18.57 -20.04
CA SER A 223 -6.13 18.52 -19.75
C SER A 223 -6.40 18.33 -18.24
N PRO A 224 -6.98 19.33 -17.56
CA PRO A 224 -7.40 19.22 -16.16
C PRO A 224 -8.35 18.04 -15.90
N PHE A 225 -9.17 17.69 -16.90
CA PHE A 225 -10.10 16.55 -16.82
C PHE A 225 -9.37 15.20 -16.81
N MET A 226 -8.35 15.04 -17.68
CA MET A 226 -7.56 13.81 -17.72
C MET A 226 -6.75 13.61 -16.44
N LEU A 227 -6.25 14.70 -15.84
CA LEU A 227 -5.59 14.67 -14.54
C LEU A 227 -6.54 14.22 -13.42
N LEU A 228 -7.75 14.75 -13.37
CA LEU A 228 -8.77 14.34 -12.39
C LEU A 228 -9.18 12.88 -12.56
N MET A 229 -9.40 12.43 -13.79
CA MET A 229 -9.74 11.05 -14.10
C MET A 229 -8.59 10.10 -13.71
N LEU A 230 -7.35 10.46 -14.02
CA LEU A 230 -6.16 9.70 -13.63
C LEU A 230 -6.04 9.61 -12.10
N LEU A 231 -6.29 10.71 -11.38
CA LEU A 231 -6.25 10.75 -9.93
C LEU A 231 -7.33 9.84 -9.32
N PHE A 232 -8.55 9.85 -9.86
CA PHE A 232 -9.63 8.99 -9.39
C PHE A 232 -9.33 7.50 -9.62
N LEU A 233 -8.81 7.15 -10.81
CA LEU A 233 -8.41 5.77 -11.13
C LEU A 233 -7.23 5.27 -10.31
N LEU A 234 -6.28 6.15 -9.98
CA LEU A 234 -5.12 5.80 -9.19
C LEU A 234 -5.40 5.77 -7.69
N ARG A 235 -6.42 6.47 -7.19
CA ARG A 235 -6.72 6.59 -5.75
C ARG A 235 -6.84 5.24 -5.06
N ASP A 236 -7.77 4.39 -5.52
CA ASP A 236 -8.03 3.09 -4.90
C ASP A 236 -6.79 2.17 -4.96
N ARG A 237 -6.06 2.21 -6.09
CA ARG A 237 -4.80 1.47 -6.27
C ARG A 237 -3.70 1.94 -5.33
N ILE A 238 -3.58 3.26 -5.12
CA ILE A 238 -2.57 3.85 -4.23
C ILE A 238 -2.88 3.44 -2.78
N ASP A 239 -4.14 3.46 -2.36
CA ASP A 239 -4.53 3.06 -1.01
C ASP A 239 -4.17 1.60 -0.72
N ASP A 240 -4.41 0.70 -1.68
CA ASP A 240 -3.99 -0.71 -1.60
C ASP A 240 -2.47 -0.87 -1.46
N PHE A 241 -1.69 -0.18 -2.29
CA PHE A 241 -0.22 -0.27 -2.25
C PHE A 241 0.41 0.41 -1.04
N MET A 242 -0.21 1.46 -0.53
CA MET A 242 0.27 2.23 0.63
C MET A 242 -0.16 1.62 1.96
N GLY A 243 -1.19 0.75 1.97
CA GLY A 243 -1.62 0.00 3.14
C GLY A 243 -0.56 -0.98 3.67
N SER A 244 0.27 -1.54 2.80
CA SER A 244 1.29 -2.55 3.17
C SER A 244 2.40 -1.97 4.04
N ALA A 245 2.80 -0.72 3.82
CA ALA A 245 3.80 -0.03 4.64
C ALA A 245 3.36 0.12 6.10
N ARG A 246 2.12 0.58 6.32
CA ARG A 246 1.54 0.69 7.67
C ARG A 246 1.44 -0.68 8.36
N SER A 247 1.07 -1.71 7.60
CA SER A 247 1.03 -3.09 8.10
C SER A 247 2.41 -3.60 8.54
N ARG A 248 3.49 -3.31 7.79
CA ARG A 248 4.87 -3.68 8.17
C ARG A 248 5.33 -2.96 9.44
N GLN A 249 5.08 -1.66 9.54
CA GLN A 249 5.44 -0.90 10.74
C GLN A 249 4.70 -1.42 11.97
N SER A 250 3.39 -1.64 11.85
CA SER A 250 2.58 -2.22 12.93
C SER A 250 3.09 -3.60 13.34
N PHE A 251 3.43 -4.45 12.37
CA PHE A 251 4.02 -5.77 12.64
C PHE A 251 5.32 -5.68 13.43
N LYS A 252 6.24 -4.81 13.03
CA LYS A 252 7.51 -4.63 13.73
C LYS A 252 7.29 -4.11 15.15
N GLN A 253 6.41 -3.13 15.32
CA GLN A 253 6.10 -2.57 16.63
C GLN A 253 5.48 -3.60 17.57
N ASN A 254 4.53 -4.39 17.09
CA ASN A 254 3.89 -5.43 17.90
C ASN A 254 4.85 -6.59 18.19
N LEU A 255 5.76 -6.92 17.26
CA LEU A 255 6.82 -7.89 17.50
C LEU A 255 7.80 -7.39 18.57
N GLU A 256 8.23 -6.13 18.47
CA GLU A 256 9.08 -5.50 19.48
C GLU A 256 8.39 -5.46 20.84
N ALA A 257 7.11 -5.07 20.89
CA ALA A 257 6.31 -5.09 22.11
C ALA A 257 6.22 -6.50 22.71
N ALA A 258 5.92 -7.52 21.91
CA ALA A 258 5.88 -8.92 22.35
C ALA A 258 7.25 -9.46 22.80
N THR A 259 8.36 -8.90 22.30
CA THR A 259 9.72 -9.27 22.76
C THR A 259 10.14 -8.55 24.03
N LEU A 260 9.73 -7.29 24.19
CA LEU A 260 10.05 -6.47 25.37
C LEU A 260 9.18 -6.83 26.57
N ASN A 261 7.90 -7.09 26.32
CA ASN A 261 6.95 -7.61 27.29
C ASN A 261 6.24 -8.84 26.70
N PRO A 262 6.78 -10.05 26.96
CA PRO A 262 6.14 -11.29 26.53
C PRO A 262 4.72 -11.50 27.07
N ALA A 263 4.34 -10.79 28.14
CA ALA A 263 3.03 -10.85 28.79
C ALA A 263 2.08 -9.72 28.34
N ASP A 264 2.30 -9.12 27.16
CA ASP A 264 1.36 -8.18 26.54
C ASP A 264 0.38 -8.93 25.61
N ALA A 265 -0.82 -9.23 26.11
CA ALA A 265 -1.85 -9.95 25.36
C ALA A 265 -2.25 -9.21 24.07
N SER A 266 -2.44 -7.89 24.14
CA SER A 266 -2.84 -7.06 23.01
C SER A 266 -1.77 -7.02 21.91
N ALA A 267 -0.48 -7.08 22.25
CA ALA A 267 0.59 -7.21 21.26
C ALA A 267 0.51 -8.53 20.48
N HIS A 268 0.27 -9.66 21.16
CA HIS A 268 0.09 -10.97 20.50
C HIS A 268 -1.22 -11.03 19.69
N TYR A 269 -2.31 -10.44 20.18
CA TYR A 269 -3.56 -10.32 19.41
C TYR A 269 -3.34 -9.55 18.10
N ASN A 270 -2.69 -8.38 18.17
CA ASN A 270 -2.40 -7.58 16.99
C ASN A 270 -1.43 -8.29 16.02
N LEU A 271 -0.46 -9.06 16.53
CA LEU A 271 0.36 -9.94 15.68
C LEU A 271 -0.48 -10.99 14.95
N GLY A 272 -1.44 -11.62 15.64
CA GLY A 272 -2.36 -12.57 15.05
C GLY A 272 -3.16 -11.98 13.89
N LEU A 273 -3.74 -10.79 14.08
CA LEU A 273 -4.45 -10.08 13.01
C LEU A 273 -3.55 -9.78 11.80
N LEU A 274 -2.27 -9.45 12.04
CA LEU A 274 -1.32 -9.17 10.98
C LEU A 274 -0.89 -10.44 10.23
N TYR A 275 -0.71 -11.58 10.92
CA TYR A 275 -0.49 -12.88 10.29
C TYR A 275 -1.71 -13.32 9.47
N GLN A 276 -2.92 -13.12 9.98
CA GLN A 276 -4.17 -13.39 9.27
C GLN A 276 -4.28 -12.56 7.98
N LYS A 277 -3.94 -11.27 8.02
CA LYS A 277 -3.89 -10.41 6.82
C LYS A 277 -2.88 -10.88 5.77
N ARG A 278 -1.81 -11.56 6.21
CA ARG A 278 -0.80 -12.18 5.32
C ARG A 278 -1.21 -13.57 4.82
N GLY A 279 -2.32 -14.13 5.31
CA GLY A 279 -2.77 -15.48 5.00
C GLY A 279 -2.00 -16.58 5.73
N ASP A 280 -1.15 -16.24 6.70
CA ASP A 280 -0.46 -17.23 7.55
C ASP A 280 -1.36 -17.60 8.73
N TRP A 281 -2.32 -18.49 8.45
CA TRP A 281 -3.31 -18.93 9.43
C TRP A 281 -2.68 -19.63 10.63
N ARG A 282 -1.57 -20.35 10.45
CA ARG A 282 -0.89 -21.07 11.54
C ARG A 282 -0.26 -20.09 12.52
N ALA A 283 0.53 -19.12 12.01
CA ALA A 283 1.13 -18.11 12.86
C ALA A 283 0.07 -17.20 13.51
N ALA A 284 -1.05 -16.96 12.84
CA ALA A 284 -2.18 -16.24 13.40
C ALA A 284 -2.77 -16.98 14.61
N THR A 285 -3.10 -18.27 14.47
CA THR A 285 -3.63 -19.10 15.56
C THR A 285 -2.68 -19.14 16.75
N GLU A 286 -1.37 -19.35 16.53
CA GLU A 286 -0.37 -19.36 17.62
C GLU A 286 -0.32 -18.02 18.37
N SER A 287 -0.43 -16.90 17.64
CA SER A 287 -0.39 -15.57 18.25
C SER A 287 -1.66 -15.27 19.05
N PHE A 288 -2.84 -15.62 18.52
CA PHE A 288 -4.09 -15.49 19.26
C PHE A 288 -4.15 -16.40 20.49
N ALA A 289 -3.67 -17.64 20.37
CA ALA A 289 -3.60 -18.57 21.49
C ALA A 289 -2.70 -18.05 22.62
N ARG A 290 -1.58 -17.39 22.28
CA ARG A 290 -0.74 -16.71 23.29
C ARG A 290 -1.45 -15.54 23.94
N ALA A 291 -2.19 -14.73 23.17
CA ALA A 291 -2.95 -13.61 23.73
C ALA A 291 -3.94 -14.10 24.80
N VAL A 292 -4.71 -15.14 24.49
CA VAL A 292 -5.64 -15.80 25.42
C VAL A 292 -4.94 -16.44 26.62
N ALA A 293 -3.76 -17.04 26.42
CA ALA A 293 -3.00 -17.64 27.51
C ALA A 293 -2.44 -16.61 28.50
N ILE A 294 -2.22 -15.37 28.05
CA ILE A 294 -1.75 -14.26 28.87
C ILE A 294 -2.93 -13.59 29.57
N ASP A 295 -3.99 -13.28 28.82
CA ASP A 295 -5.22 -12.69 29.31
C ASP A 295 -6.42 -13.49 28.78
N ASP A 296 -7.02 -14.30 29.66
CA ASP A 296 -8.21 -15.09 29.31
C ASP A 296 -9.43 -14.19 29.04
N GLY A 297 -9.37 -12.89 29.40
CA GLY A 297 -10.39 -11.88 29.15
C GLY A 297 -10.28 -11.17 27.79
N GLU A 298 -9.28 -11.49 26.97
CA GLU A 298 -9.13 -10.93 25.61
C GLU A 298 -10.18 -11.54 24.67
N THR A 299 -11.41 -11.02 24.74
CA THR A 299 -12.59 -11.53 24.01
C THR A 299 -12.39 -11.54 22.50
N ASP A 300 -11.67 -10.55 21.97
CA ASP A 300 -11.40 -10.44 20.54
C ASP A 300 -10.51 -11.59 20.03
N ALA A 301 -9.51 -12.00 20.82
CA ALA A 301 -8.65 -13.13 20.48
C ALA A 301 -9.44 -14.46 20.51
N HIS A 302 -10.32 -14.64 21.50
CA HIS A 302 -11.25 -15.77 21.54
C HIS A 302 -12.15 -15.82 20.32
N TYR A 303 -12.71 -14.68 19.89
CA TYR A 303 -13.52 -14.60 18.69
C TYR A 303 -12.75 -15.02 17.42
N GLN A 304 -11.51 -14.55 17.24
CA GLN A 304 -10.70 -14.95 16.07
C GLN A 304 -10.32 -16.44 16.11
N LEU A 305 -9.99 -16.99 17.28
CA LEU A 305 -9.72 -18.44 17.43
C LEU A 305 -10.96 -19.27 17.11
N GLY A 306 -12.14 -18.89 17.61
CA GLY A 306 -13.39 -19.59 17.33
C GLY A 306 -13.73 -19.60 15.83
N ARG A 307 -13.51 -18.48 15.14
CA ARG A 307 -13.66 -18.40 13.69
C ARG A 307 -12.68 -19.31 12.96
N ILE A 308 -11.40 -19.28 13.32
CA ILE A 308 -10.38 -20.12 12.67
C ILE A 308 -10.69 -21.61 12.91
N ALA A 309 -11.06 -21.99 14.13
CA ALA A 309 -11.44 -23.36 14.47
C ALA A 309 -12.67 -23.84 13.66
N ARG A 310 -13.67 -22.97 13.47
CA ARG A 310 -14.84 -23.25 12.63
C ARG A 310 -14.45 -23.49 11.17
N GLU A 311 -13.61 -22.63 10.59
CA GLU A 311 -13.12 -22.80 9.21
C GLU A 311 -12.28 -24.07 9.03
N GLN A 312 -11.58 -24.50 10.09
CA GLN A 312 -10.83 -25.77 10.12
C GLN A 312 -11.72 -27.00 10.39
N GLY A 313 -13.01 -26.80 10.66
CA GLY A 313 -13.95 -27.86 11.00
C GLY A 313 -13.83 -28.39 12.43
N ASN A 314 -13.01 -27.77 13.30
CA ASN A 314 -12.92 -28.10 14.71
C ASN A 314 -14.06 -27.45 15.50
N LEU A 315 -15.26 -27.99 15.35
CA LEU A 315 -16.49 -27.40 15.87
C LEU A 315 -16.52 -27.33 17.40
N GLY A 316 -15.95 -28.31 18.10
CA GLY A 316 -15.93 -28.32 19.57
C GLY A 316 -15.08 -27.19 20.17
N GLU A 317 -13.90 -26.95 19.59
CA GLU A 317 -13.04 -25.83 19.99
C GLU A 317 -13.67 -24.48 19.63
N ALA A 318 -14.33 -24.40 18.46
CA ALA A 318 -15.05 -23.21 18.05
C ALA A 318 -16.18 -22.84 19.04
N VAL A 319 -16.98 -23.82 19.47
CA VAL A 319 -18.02 -23.61 20.49
C VAL A 319 -17.41 -23.07 21.78
N SER A 320 -16.36 -23.71 22.30
CA SER A 320 -15.74 -23.30 23.57
C SER A 320 -15.23 -21.86 23.53
N HIS A 321 -14.61 -21.46 22.41
CA HIS A 321 -14.14 -20.09 22.25
C HIS A 321 -15.29 -19.08 22.13
N PHE A 322 -16.33 -19.38 21.35
CA PHE A 322 -17.47 -18.47 21.24
C PHE A 322 -18.28 -18.36 22.55
N GLU A 323 -18.40 -19.43 23.33
CA GLU A 323 -19.02 -19.40 24.65
C GLU A 323 -18.29 -18.44 25.60
N LYS A 324 -16.95 -18.44 25.60
CA LYS A 324 -16.16 -17.49 26.40
C LYS A 324 -16.45 -16.04 26.01
N VAL A 325 -16.55 -15.75 24.71
CA VAL A 325 -16.90 -14.39 24.23
C VAL A 325 -18.28 -13.97 24.73
N VAL A 326 -19.28 -14.86 24.66
CA VAL A 326 -20.65 -14.57 25.14
C VAL A 326 -20.71 -14.37 26.66
N GLN A 327 -19.83 -15.03 27.42
CA GLN A 327 -19.80 -14.93 28.88
C GLN A 327 -19.11 -13.66 29.40
N GLN A 328 -18.08 -13.18 28.73
CA GLN A 328 -17.19 -12.14 29.25
C GLN A 328 -17.63 -10.71 28.94
N ASP A 329 -18.25 -10.46 27.79
CA ASP A 329 -18.73 -9.13 27.45
C ASP A 329 -20.19 -9.13 26.93
N PRO A 330 -21.16 -8.72 27.78
CA PRO A 330 -22.55 -8.55 27.37
C PRO A 330 -22.77 -7.39 26.38
N ALA A 331 -21.84 -6.43 26.27
CA ALA A 331 -21.91 -5.28 25.39
C ALA A 331 -21.11 -5.48 24.08
N LEU A 332 -19.96 -6.17 24.12
CA LEU A 332 -19.26 -6.71 22.94
C LEU A 332 -19.84 -8.04 22.44
N SER A 333 -20.93 -8.55 23.04
CA SER A 333 -21.87 -9.46 22.38
C SER A 333 -22.50 -8.74 21.18
N HIS A 334 -21.67 -8.45 20.17
CA HIS A 334 -22.10 -8.14 18.82
C HIS A 334 -23.15 -9.19 18.52
N HIS A 335 -24.36 -8.79 18.15
CA HIS A 335 -25.42 -9.73 17.80
C HIS A 335 -24.91 -10.80 16.82
N GLU A 336 -23.95 -10.41 15.97
CA GLU A 336 -23.19 -11.28 15.07
C GLU A 336 -22.56 -12.51 15.76
N ILE A 337 -22.05 -12.41 16.99
CA ILE A 337 -21.47 -13.53 17.74
C ILE A 337 -22.54 -14.57 18.08
N TRP A 338 -23.74 -14.19 18.52
CA TRP A 338 -24.81 -15.17 18.79
C TRP A 338 -25.19 -15.92 17.51
N ARG A 339 -25.21 -15.22 16.38
CA ARG A 339 -25.43 -15.84 15.07
C ARG A 339 -24.29 -16.80 14.70
N GLU A 340 -23.03 -16.39 14.81
CA GLU A 340 -21.88 -17.26 14.50
C GLU A 340 -21.85 -18.49 15.42
N THR A 341 -22.13 -18.31 16.71
CA THR A 341 -22.21 -19.40 17.70
C THR A 341 -23.34 -20.37 17.34
N ALA A 342 -24.52 -19.86 16.97
CA ALA A 342 -25.63 -20.68 16.54
C ALA A 342 -25.32 -21.49 15.27
N ILE A 343 -24.63 -20.88 14.31
CA ILE A 343 -24.17 -21.58 13.10
C ILE A 343 -23.22 -22.72 13.49
N VAL A 344 -22.31 -22.50 14.43
CA VAL A 344 -21.39 -23.54 14.91
C VAL A 344 -22.16 -24.67 15.61
N TYR A 345 -23.10 -24.37 16.50
CA TYR A 345 -23.96 -25.39 17.12
C TYR A 345 -24.79 -26.16 16.08
N TYR A 346 -25.33 -25.47 15.07
CA TYR A 346 -26.05 -26.09 13.97
C TYR A 346 -25.15 -27.08 13.21
N LEU A 347 -23.92 -26.67 12.87
CA LEU A 347 -22.93 -27.54 12.23
C LEU A 347 -22.52 -28.72 13.13
N ALA A 348 -22.46 -28.50 14.44
CA ALA A 348 -22.21 -29.53 15.45
C ALA A 348 -23.43 -30.43 15.71
N LYS A 349 -24.56 -30.20 15.02
CA LYS A 349 -25.86 -30.88 15.20
C LYS A 349 -26.50 -30.69 16.58
N GLN A 350 -26.05 -29.70 17.33
CA GLN A 350 -26.66 -29.26 18.59
C GLN A 350 -27.78 -28.27 18.30
N TYR A 351 -28.84 -28.74 17.64
CA TYR A 351 -29.93 -27.89 17.19
C TYR A 351 -30.68 -27.14 18.32
N PRO A 352 -30.90 -27.72 19.51
CA PRO A 352 -31.53 -26.98 20.62
C PRO A 352 -30.71 -25.76 21.08
N ASP A 353 -29.39 -25.92 21.18
CA ASP A 353 -28.48 -24.85 21.60
C ASP A 353 -28.38 -23.77 20.51
N ALA A 354 -28.34 -24.18 19.24
CA ALA A 354 -28.40 -23.28 18.09
C ALA A 354 -29.68 -22.42 18.11
N LEU A 355 -30.83 -23.05 18.37
CA LEU A 355 -32.12 -22.35 18.44
C LEU A 355 -32.14 -21.31 19.55
N ALA A 356 -31.64 -21.65 20.75
CA ALA A 356 -31.57 -20.72 21.87
C ALA A 356 -30.73 -19.47 21.57
N MET A 357 -29.60 -19.63 20.85
CA MET A 357 -28.77 -18.51 20.45
C MET A 357 -29.40 -17.66 19.33
N LEU A 358 -30.12 -18.30 18.39
CA LEU A 358 -30.86 -17.59 17.34
C LEU A 358 -32.06 -16.82 17.88
N ASP A 359 -32.74 -17.34 18.91
CA ASP A 359 -33.82 -16.64 19.59
C ASP A 359 -33.32 -15.35 20.26
N LYS A 360 -32.15 -15.39 20.92
CA LYS A 360 -31.49 -14.19 21.46
C LYS A 360 -31.11 -13.22 20.34
N PHE A 361 -30.55 -13.72 19.24
CA PHE A 361 -30.15 -12.91 18.09
C PHE A 361 -31.30 -12.17 17.44
N LEU A 362 -32.39 -12.88 17.13
CA LEU A 362 -33.56 -12.28 16.48
C LEU A 362 -34.40 -11.45 17.44
N GLY A 363 -34.30 -11.66 18.75
CA GLY A 363 -34.88 -10.76 19.76
C GLY A 363 -34.34 -9.34 19.65
N GLU A 364 -33.03 -9.19 19.43
CA GLU A 364 -32.39 -7.89 19.22
C GLU A 364 -32.43 -7.42 17.76
N ARG A 365 -32.40 -8.34 16.80
CA ARG A 365 -32.48 -8.03 15.35
C ARG A 365 -33.61 -8.79 14.65
N PRO A 366 -34.86 -8.33 14.80
CA PRO A 366 -36.03 -9.01 14.22
C PRO A 366 -36.12 -8.96 12.68
N SER A 367 -35.24 -8.20 12.03
CA SER A 367 -35.25 -8.01 10.57
C SER A 367 -33.98 -8.51 9.90
N ASP A 368 -33.19 -9.39 10.56
CA ASP A 368 -32.00 -9.99 9.95
C ASP A 368 -32.35 -11.24 9.14
N ALA A 369 -32.17 -11.15 7.81
CA ALA A 369 -32.48 -12.25 6.90
C ALA A 369 -31.67 -13.52 7.17
N GLU A 370 -30.39 -13.36 7.52
CA GLU A 370 -29.50 -14.49 7.76
C GLU A 370 -29.89 -15.24 9.04
N GLY A 371 -30.24 -14.52 10.10
CA GLY A 371 -30.77 -15.11 11.34
C GLY A 371 -32.04 -15.93 11.09
N HIS A 372 -33.03 -15.38 10.38
CA HIS A 372 -34.25 -16.12 10.04
C HIS A 372 -33.98 -17.37 9.21
N TYR A 373 -33.04 -17.30 8.26
CA TYR A 373 -32.64 -18.46 7.48
C TYR A 373 -32.06 -19.58 8.36
N TRP A 374 -31.10 -19.27 9.22
CA TRP A 374 -30.48 -20.27 10.10
C TRP A 374 -31.45 -20.81 11.15
N ARG A 375 -32.39 -19.98 11.63
CA ARG A 375 -33.46 -20.43 12.54
C ARG A 375 -34.43 -21.38 11.84
N GLY A 376 -34.86 -21.05 10.62
CA GLY A 376 -35.67 -21.93 9.79
C GLY A 376 -35.00 -23.28 9.54
N MET A 377 -33.71 -23.27 9.16
CA MET A 377 -32.93 -24.50 8.98
C MET A 377 -32.78 -25.30 10.28
N THR A 378 -32.62 -24.63 11.42
CA THR A 378 -32.51 -25.31 12.73
C THR A 378 -33.85 -25.96 13.12
N LEU A 379 -34.97 -25.25 12.97
CA LEU A 379 -36.31 -25.75 13.25
C LEU A 379 -36.70 -26.95 12.37
N GLU A 380 -36.30 -26.91 11.10
CA GLU A 380 -36.45 -28.02 10.16
C GLU A 380 -35.81 -29.31 10.69
N ASN A 381 -34.58 -29.20 11.22
CA ASN A 381 -33.85 -30.35 11.77
C ASN A 381 -34.40 -30.83 13.14
N ILE A 382 -35.21 -30.01 13.81
CA ILE A 382 -35.94 -30.37 15.04
C ILE A 382 -37.37 -30.88 14.72
N ASP A 383 -37.70 -31.07 13.43
CA ASP A 383 -39.01 -31.51 12.92
C ASP A 383 -40.17 -30.52 13.17
N ARG A 384 -39.85 -29.25 13.49
CA ARG A 384 -40.82 -28.14 13.63
C ARG A 384 -41.08 -27.46 12.29
N LYS A 385 -41.59 -28.25 11.33
CA LYS A 385 -41.67 -27.88 9.90
C LYS A 385 -42.54 -26.66 9.62
N ALA A 386 -43.66 -26.48 10.33
CA ALA A 386 -44.56 -25.35 10.13
C ALA A 386 -43.86 -24.02 10.46
N GLU A 387 -43.16 -23.99 11.60
CA GLU A 387 -42.42 -22.81 12.04
C GLU A 387 -41.20 -22.54 11.15
N ALA A 388 -40.53 -23.59 10.67
CA ALA A 388 -39.44 -23.45 9.71
C ALA A 388 -39.88 -22.73 8.41
N VAL A 389 -41.08 -23.06 7.90
CA VAL A 389 -41.66 -22.40 6.73
C VAL A 389 -41.96 -20.92 7.00
N ASP A 390 -42.49 -20.61 8.19
CA ASP A 390 -42.80 -19.23 8.55
C ASP A 390 -41.55 -18.38 8.74
N GLU A 391 -40.49 -18.93 9.34
CA GLU A 391 -39.18 -18.28 9.40
C GLU A 391 -38.58 -18.07 8.01
N MET A 392 -38.77 -19.02 7.10
CA MET A 392 -38.27 -18.89 5.73
C MET A 392 -39.02 -17.80 4.95
N LYS A 393 -40.32 -17.60 5.21
CA LYS A 393 -41.08 -16.44 4.71
C LYS A 393 -40.58 -15.13 5.33
N ALA A 394 -40.31 -15.12 6.64
CA ALA A 394 -39.76 -13.95 7.32
C ALA A 394 -38.38 -13.56 6.77
N CYS A 395 -37.52 -14.54 6.45
CA CYS A 395 -36.26 -14.30 5.73
C CYS A 395 -36.49 -13.61 4.38
N VAL A 396 -37.44 -14.11 3.57
CA VAL A 396 -37.76 -13.51 2.26
C VAL A 396 -38.26 -12.07 2.42
N GLU A 397 -39.12 -11.82 3.40
CA GLU A 397 -39.69 -10.50 3.65
C GLU A 397 -38.65 -9.50 4.17
N SER A 398 -37.76 -9.94 5.07
CA SER A 398 -36.62 -9.17 5.56
C SER A 398 -35.74 -8.68 4.39
N VAL A 399 -35.39 -9.55 3.43
CA VAL A 399 -34.56 -9.13 2.28
C VAL A 399 -35.31 -8.16 1.35
N LYS A 400 -36.62 -8.32 1.17
CA LYS A 400 -37.43 -7.44 0.30
C LYS A 400 -37.62 -6.06 0.90
N THR A 401 -37.77 -5.98 2.21
CA THR A 401 -37.97 -4.73 2.96
C THR A 401 -36.65 -4.03 3.30
N ALA A 402 -35.51 -4.71 3.13
CA ALA A 402 -34.19 -4.15 3.37
C ALA A 402 -33.85 -2.96 2.44
N PRO A 403 -33.13 -1.95 2.93
CA PRO A 403 -32.58 -0.86 2.11
C PRO A 403 -31.76 -1.36 0.92
N ALA A 404 -31.77 -0.60 -0.18
CA ALA A 404 -31.14 -0.99 -1.45
C ALA A 404 -29.65 -1.37 -1.35
N TYR A 405 -28.91 -0.80 -0.37
CA TYR A 405 -27.50 -1.12 -0.16
C TYR A 405 -27.28 -2.51 0.47
N LEU A 406 -28.22 -3.03 1.27
CA LEU A 406 -28.17 -4.37 1.89
C LEU A 406 -28.68 -5.47 0.96
N TYR A 407 -29.52 -5.13 -0.01
CA TYR A 407 -30.08 -6.11 -0.94
C TYR A 407 -28.99 -6.94 -1.64
N ARG A 408 -27.88 -6.32 -2.07
CA ARG A 408 -26.80 -7.02 -2.77
C ARG A 408 -26.13 -8.09 -1.91
N THR A 409 -25.92 -7.81 -0.62
CA THR A 409 -25.29 -8.75 0.32
C THR A 409 -26.25 -9.83 0.81
N GLN A 410 -27.54 -9.50 0.96
CA GLN A 410 -28.55 -10.43 1.50
C GLN A 410 -29.27 -11.26 0.42
N ARG A 411 -29.12 -10.92 -0.87
CA ARG A 411 -29.76 -11.64 -1.98
C ARG A 411 -29.49 -13.16 -1.98
N GLN A 412 -28.33 -13.58 -1.47
CA GLN A 412 -28.02 -15.02 -1.34
C GLN A 412 -29.03 -15.75 -0.44
N TRP A 413 -29.46 -15.13 0.65
CA TRP A 413 -30.38 -15.71 1.62
C TRP A 413 -31.79 -15.77 1.06
N LEU A 414 -32.20 -14.76 0.31
CA LEU A 414 -33.46 -14.77 -0.45
C LEU A 414 -33.56 -15.99 -1.37
N HIS A 415 -32.51 -16.28 -2.14
CA HIS A 415 -32.50 -17.43 -3.04
C HIS A 415 -32.54 -18.76 -2.30
N LYS A 416 -31.75 -18.91 -1.23
CA LYS A 416 -31.74 -20.12 -0.39
C LYS A 416 -33.11 -20.36 0.26
N ALA A 417 -33.72 -19.30 0.78
CA ALA A 417 -35.04 -19.36 1.41
C ALA A 417 -36.15 -19.70 0.40
N GLN A 418 -36.12 -19.11 -0.79
CA GLN A 418 -37.08 -19.44 -1.85
C GLN A 418 -36.90 -20.86 -2.38
N ALA A 419 -35.67 -21.38 -2.47
CA ALA A 419 -35.42 -22.75 -2.87
C ALA A 419 -36.05 -23.72 -1.86
N PHE A 420 -35.80 -23.52 -0.57
CA PHE A 420 -36.43 -24.29 0.50
C PHE A 420 -37.96 -24.29 0.43
N LEU A 421 -38.56 -23.11 0.21
CA LEU A 421 -40.02 -22.96 0.09
C LEU A 421 -40.62 -23.59 -1.18
N ARG A 422 -39.83 -23.90 -2.20
CA ARG A 422 -40.30 -24.58 -3.43
C ARG A 422 -40.24 -26.09 -3.31
N GLU A 423 -39.34 -26.61 -2.48
CA GLU A 423 -39.13 -28.05 -2.27
C GLU A 423 -40.16 -28.66 -1.31
N ARG A 424 -41.02 -27.83 -0.72
CA ARG A 424 -42.06 -28.19 0.25
C ARG A 424 -43.40 -27.62 -0.17
#